data_AF-A0A0Q9P9K5-F1
#
_entry.id   AF-A0A0Q9P9K5-F1
#
_cell.length_a   1.000
_cell.length_b   1.000
_cell.length_c   1.000
_cell.angle_alpha   90.00
_cell.angle_beta   90.00
_cell.angle_gamma   90.00
#
_symmetry.space_group_name_H-M   'P 1'
#
loop_
_entity.id
_entity.type
_entity.pdbx_description
1 polymer ?
#
loop_
_entity_poly.entity_id
_entity_poly.type
_entity_poly.pdbx_seq_one_letter_code
_entity_poly.pdbx_strand_id
1 'polypeptide(L)'
;MDELLARATQGVDPDAPGAFWHIFFNLLNMLPWAAMFWWSLLFVAVGALLGWWRGRLFEGIVWAWVLGPIGWIVILARPRPAPRPQPPPLRR
;
A
#
# COMPACT_ATOMS: atom_id res chain seq x y z
N MET A 1 16.75 -21.99 9.30
CA MET A 1 17.67 -20.83 9.34
C MET A 1 18.77 -21.01 8.29
N ASP A 2 19.33 -22.22 8.21
CA ASP A 2 20.47 -22.57 7.35
C ASP A 2 20.16 -22.51 5.85
N GLU A 3 18.90 -22.76 5.46
CA GLU A 3 18.47 -22.70 4.07
C GLU A 3 18.40 -21.27 3.50
N LEU A 4 18.01 -20.30 4.35
CA LEU A 4 18.03 -18.88 4.03
C LEU A 4 19.47 -18.35 3.93
N LEU A 5 20.35 -18.80 4.82
CA LEU A 5 21.79 -18.51 4.79
C LEU A 5 22.49 -19.13 3.58
N ALA A 6 22.17 -20.38 3.25
CA ALA A 6 22.72 -21.09 2.09
C ALA A 6 22.31 -20.43 0.77
N ARG A 7 21.08 -19.92 0.68
CA ARG A 7 20.59 -19.21 -0.50
C ARG A 7 21.15 -17.79 -0.63
N ALA A 8 21.44 -17.15 0.50
CA ALA A 8 22.10 -15.84 0.55
C ALA A 8 23.61 -15.91 0.20
N THR A 9 24.26 -17.05 0.46
CA THR A 9 25.70 -17.29 0.21
C THR A 9 25.98 -18.08 -1.07
N GLN A 10 24.95 -18.51 -1.79
CA GLN A 10 25.11 -19.31 -3.01
C GLN A 10 25.81 -18.47 -4.12
N GLY A 11 27.10 -18.74 -4.33
CA GLY A 11 27.92 -18.09 -5.36
C GLY A 11 28.68 -16.85 -4.90
N VAL A 12 28.81 -16.60 -3.59
CA VAL A 12 29.55 -15.46 -3.05
C VAL A 12 30.96 -15.90 -2.64
N ASP A 13 31.96 -15.34 -3.31
CA ASP A 13 33.36 -15.40 -2.89
C ASP A 13 33.58 -14.24 -1.87
N PRO A 14 33.77 -14.52 -0.57
CA PRO A 14 33.78 -13.50 0.49
C PRO A 14 34.96 -12.51 0.37
N ASP A 15 35.98 -12.82 -0.44
CA ASP A 15 37.16 -11.98 -0.68
C ASP A 15 37.06 -11.07 -1.92
N ALA A 16 35.94 -11.08 -2.65
CA ALA A 16 35.76 -10.23 -3.83
C ALA A 16 35.34 -8.79 -3.46
N PRO A 17 35.95 -7.72 -4.04
CA PRO A 17 35.69 -6.31 -3.70
C PRO A 17 34.29 -5.76 -4.08
N GLY A 18 33.31 -6.62 -4.31
CA GLY A 18 31.90 -6.27 -4.57
C GLY A 18 30.89 -7.19 -3.86
N ALA A 19 31.33 -8.12 -3.00
CA ALA A 19 30.49 -9.12 -2.35
C ALA A 19 29.33 -8.52 -1.53
N PHE A 20 29.55 -7.38 -0.87
CA PHE A 20 28.52 -6.68 -0.10
C PHE A 20 27.28 -6.32 -0.95
N TRP A 21 27.50 -5.73 -2.14
CA TRP A 21 26.40 -5.34 -3.01
C TRP A 21 25.65 -6.55 -3.56
N HIS A 22 26.36 -7.63 -3.90
CA HIS A 22 25.72 -8.87 -4.35
C HIS A 22 24.88 -9.53 -3.26
N ILE A 23 25.39 -9.65 -2.03
CA ILE A 23 24.62 -10.17 -0.90
C ILE A 23 23.40 -9.27 -0.65
N PHE A 24 23.56 -7.95 -0.68
CA PHE A 24 22.48 -6.99 -0.47
C PHE A 24 21.38 -7.13 -1.53
N PHE A 25 21.72 -7.20 -2.82
CA PHE A 25 20.75 -7.41 -3.89
C PHE A 25 20.09 -8.79 -3.81
N ASN A 26 20.82 -9.83 -3.42
CA ASN A 26 20.26 -11.17 -3.27
C ASN A 26 19.25 -11.21 -2.11
N LEU A 27 19.57 -10.58 -0.98
CA LEU A 27 18.65 -10.40 0.15
C LEU A 27 17.42 -9.58 -0.23
N LEU A 28 17.60 -8.49 -0.99
CA LEU A 28 16.47 -7.74 -1.54
C LEU A 28 15.62 -8.67 -2.41
N ASN A 29 16.20 -9.44 -3.31
CA ASN A 29 15.42 -10.31 -4.21
C ASN A 29 14.69 -11.46 -3.48
N MET A 30 15.15 -11.85 -2.28
CA MET A 30 14.47 -12.82 -1.43
C MET A 30 13.22 -12.26 -0.74
N LEU A 31 13.10 -10.94 -0.63
CA LEU A 31 11.88 -10.33 -0.12
C LEU A 31 10.76 -10.53 -1.15
N PRO A 32 9.53 -10.85 -0.72
CA PRO A 32 8.42 -11.10 -1.62
C PRO A 32 7.84 -9.77 -2.15
N TRP A 33 8.64 -9.00 -2.90
CA TRP A 33 8.29 -7.68 -3.43
C TRP A 33 6.99 -7.72 -4.23
N ALA A 34 6.83 -8.73 -5.08
CA ALA A 34 5.61 -8.92 -5.84
C ALA A 34 4.40 -9.06 -4.91
N ALA A 35 4.49 -9.87 -3.86
CA ALA A 35 3.40 -10.03 -2.91
C ALA A 35 3.12 -8.72 -2.16
N MET A 36 4.14 -8.03 -1.63
CA MET A 36 3.94 -6.76 -0.94
C MET A 36 3.32 -5.70 -1.85
N PHE A 37 3.75 -5.65 -3.11
CA PHE A 37 3.20 -4.74 -4.11
C PHE A 37 1.73 -5.05 -4.42
N TRP A 38 1.39 -6.32 -4.69
CA TRP A 38 0.02 -6.73 -4.98
C TRP A 38 -0.90 -6.58 -3.78
N TRP A 39 -0.44 -6.87 -2.56
CA TRP A 39 -1.21 -6.63 -1.34
C TRP A 39 -1.45 -5.14 -1.11
N SER A 40 -0.44 -4.30 -1.33
CA SER A 40 -0.59 -2.83 -1.25
C SER A 40 -1.60 -2.33 -2.29
N LEU A 41 -1.49 -2.79 -3.54
CA LEU A 41 -2.42 -2.44 -4.60
C LEU A 41 -3.85 -2.89 -4.27
N LEU A 42 -4.01 -4.08 -3.71
CA LEU A 42 -5.30 -4.60 -3.25
C LEU A 42 -5.89 -3.71 -2.16
N PHE A 43 -5.09 -3.29 -1.17
CA PHE A 43 -5.57 -2.42 -0.10
C PHE A 43 -6.03 -1.05 -0.61
N VAL A 44 -5.28 -0.47 -1.54
CA VAL A 44 -5.65 0.78 -2.22
C VAL A 44 -6.90 0.60 -3.07
N ALA A 45 -7.01 -0.49 -3.84
CA ALA A 45 -8.16 -0.75 -4.69
C ALA A 45 -9.44 -0.90 -3.87
N VAL A 46 -9.40 -1.65 -2.76
CA VAL A 46 -10.53 -1.80 -1.84
C VAL A 46 -10.87 -0.46 -1.17
N GLY A 47 -9.87 0.32 -0.75
CA GLY A 47 -10.08 1.66 -0.21
C GLY A 47 -10.71 2.63 -1.20
N ALA A 48 -10.26 2.60 -2.45
CA ALA A 48 -10.81 3.39 -3.54
C ALA A 48 -12.26 2.99 -3.85
N LEU A 49 -12.57 1.69 -3.86
CA LEU A 49 -13.91 1.18 -4.08
C LEU A 49 -14.87 1.59 -2.94
N LEU A 50 -14.44 1.48 -1.68
CA LEU A 50 -15.20 1.95 -0.52
C LEU A 50 -15.39 3.47 -0.55
N GLY A 51 -14.35 4.22 -0.93
CA GLY A 51 -14.42 5.66 -1.16
C GLY A 51 -15.39 6.04 -2.27
N TRP A 52 -15.40 5.29 -3.38
CA TRP A 52 -16.35 5.44 -4.49
C TRP A 52 -17.79 5.27 -4.01
N TRP A 53 -18.07 4.21 -3.26
CA TRP A 53 -19.42 3.93 -2.74
C TRP A 53 -19.94 5.00 -1.77
N ARG A 54 -19.04 5.75 -1.13
CA ARG A 54 -19.36 6.87 -0.23
C ARG A 54 -19.33 8.25 -0.91
N GLY A 55 -19.01 8.34 -2.20
CA GLY A 55 -18.88 9.61 -2.93
C GLY A 55 -17.61 10.41 -2.60
N ARG A 56 -16.58 9.76 -2.03
CA ARG A 56 -15.33 10.36 -1.56
C ARG A 56 -14.11 9.51 -1.99
N LEU A 57 -13.97 9.26 -3.29
CA LEU A 57 -12.87 8.48 -3.88
C LEU A 57 -11.48 8.88 -3.36
N PHE A 58 -11.20 10.18 -3.39
CA PHE A 58 -9.88 10.70 -3.04
C PHE A 58 -9.53 10.43 -1.56
N GLU A 59 -10.49 10.60 -0.65
CA GLU A 59 -10.28 10.23 0.75
C GLU A 59 -10.15 8.73 0.95
N GLY A 60 -10.90 7.93 0.19
CA GLY A 60 -10.80 6.48 0.25
C GLY A 60 -9.41 5.98 -0.13
N ILE A 61 -8.83 6.57 -1.17
CA ILE A 61 -7.45 6.30 -1.60
C ILE A 61 -6.45 6.76 -0.55
N VAL A 62 -6.55 8.01 -0.07
CA VAL A 62 -5.60 8.57 0.90
C VAL A 62 -5.61 7.80 2.22
N TRP A 63 -6.79 7.46 2.75
CA TRP A 63 -6.88 6.71 4.00
C TRP A 63 -6.40 5.28 3.87
N ALA A 64 -6.73 4.59 2.78
CA ALA A 64 -6.24 3.23 2.56
C ALA A 64 -4.74 3.17 2.27
N TRP A 65 -4.16 4.24 1.70
CA TRP A 65 -2.72 4.32 1.47
C TRP A 65 -1.94 4.63 2.74
N VAL A 66 -2.45 5.53 3.60
CA VAL A 66 -1.76 5.94 4.85
C VAL A 66 -1.96 4.94 5.99
N LEU A 67 -3.16 4.39 6.14
CA LEU A 67 -3.53 3.50 7.27
C LEU A 67 -3.69 2.03 6.86
N GLY A 68 -3.50 1.70 5.58
CA GLY A 68 -3.71 0.34 5.07
C GLY A 68 -5.16 -0.13 5.34
N PRO A 69 -5.36 -1.35 5.88
CA PRO A 69 -6.69 -1.89 6.15
C PRO A 69 -7.47 -1.10 7.22
N ILE A 70 -6.77 -0.38 8.11
CA ILE A 70 -7.42 0.48 9.12
C ILE A 70 -8.12 1.67 8.44
N GLY A 71 -7.59 2.13 7.30
CA GLY A 71 -8.19 3.18 6.48
C GLY A 71 -9.62 2.86 6.04
N TRP A 72 -9.94 1.58 5.84
CA TRP A 72 -11.29 1.14 5.50
C TRP A 72 -12.30 1.41 6.63
N ILE A 73 -11.89 1.16 7.88
CA ILE A 73 -12.72 1.41 9.06
C ILE A 73 -13.02 2.90 9.19
N VAL A 74 -12.02 3.75 8.94
CA VAL A 74 -12.19 5.22 8.96
C VAL A 74 -13.22 5.66 7.92
N ILE A 75 -13.16 5.12 6.69
CA ILE A 75 -14.13 5.43 5.61
C ILE A 75 -15.55 4.97 5.99
N LEU A 76 -15.68 3.79 6.61
CA LEU A 76 -16.95 3.23 7.06
C LEU A 76 -17.57 4.03 8.22
N ALA A 77 -16.74 4.44 9.19
CA ALA A 77 -17.15 5.18 10.38
C ALA A 77 -17.46 6.65 10.08
N ARG A 78 -16.86 7.23 9.03
CA ARG A 78 -17.13 8.63 8.67
C ARG A 78 -18.55 8.79 8.12
N PRO A 79 -19.35 9.74 8.62
CA PRO A 79 -20.66 10.05 8.05
C PRO A 79 -20.52 10.46 6.57
N ARG A 80 -21.50 10.09 5.74
CA ARG A 80 -21.58 10.59 4.35
C ARG A 80 -21.56 12.12 4.38
N PRO A 81 -20.84 12.80 3.46
CA PRO A 81 -20.93 14.24 3.35
C PRO A 81 -22.39 14.61 3.12
N ALA A 82 -22.96 15.39 4.03
CA ALA A 82 -24.26 15.98 3.79
C ALA A 82 -24.17 16.78 2.47
N PRO A 83 -25.21 16.74 1.62
CA PRO A 83 -25.27 17.62 0.46
C PRO A 83 -24.99 19.03 0.95
N ARG A 84 -24.01 19.73 0.34
CA ARG A 84 -23.79 21.15 0.63
C ARG A 84 -25.16 21.83 0.55
N PRO A 85 -25.58 22.60 1.55
CA PRO A 85 -26.83 23.35 1.46
C PRO A 85 -26.73 24.19 0.19
N GLN A 86 -27.51 23.84 -0.83
CA GLN A 86 -27.62 24.69 -2.00
C GLN A 86 -28.24 25.99 -1.48
N PRO A 87 -27.58 27.14 -1.66
CA PRO A 87 -28.21 28.40 -1.32
C PRO A 87 -29.54 28.47 -2.09
N PRO A 88 -30.64 28.86 -1.42
CA PRO A 88 -31.95 28.89 -2.05
C PRO A 88 -31.87 29.69 -3.36
N PRO A 89 -32.50 29.21 -4.45
CA PRO A 89 -32.47 29.92 -5.71
C PRO A 89 -32.99 31.35 -5.48
N LEU A 90 -32.15 32.33 -5.78
CA LEU A 90 -32.53 33.73 -5.72
C LEU A 90 -33.67 33.95 -6.72
N ARG A 91 -34.88 34.12 -6.19
CA ARG A 91 -36.07 34.45 -6.97
C ARG A 91 -35.99 35.94 -7.31
N ARG A 92 -35.54 36.27 -8.53
CA ARG A 92 -35.82 37.56 -9.19
C ARG A 92 -35.62 37.45 -10.69
#